data_AF-A0A9D0DGG2-F1
#
_entry.id   AF-A0A9D0DGG2-F1
#
_cell.length_a   1.000
_cell.length_b   1.000
_cell.length_c   1.000
_cell.angle_alpha   90.00
_cell.angle_beta   90.00
_cell.angle_gamma   90.00
#
_symmetry.space_group_name_H-M   'P 1'
#
loop_
_entity.id
_entity.type
_entity.pdbx_description
1 polymer ?
#
loop_
_entity_poly.entity_id
_entity_poly.type
_entity_poly.pdbx_seq_one_letter_code
_entity_poly.pdbx_strand_id
1 'polypeptide(L)' 'MVTMEFTNVNADELRAYMHGHQESEYLLVDVRQHNEYQAGHIAGARLLPLGELSARLSELPMDRDIIFY' A
#
# COMPACT_ATOMS: atom_id res chain seq x y z
N MET A 1 -11.17 -17.74 -10.82
CA MET A 1 -11.11 -16.31 -10.44
C MET A 1 -10.80 -16.26 -8.96
N VAL A 2 -9.68 -15.66 -8.57
CA VAL A 2 -9.36 -15.42 -7.16
C VAL A 2 -10.04 -14.12 -6.77
N THR A 3 -10.92 -14.16 -5.77
CA THR A 3 -11.48 -12.96 -5.15
C THR A 3 -10.48 -12.47 -4.12
N MET A 4 -10.01 -11.23 -4.24
CA MET A 4 -9.21 -10.58 -3.20
C MET A 4 -10.18 -9.84 -2.29
N GLU A 5 -10.19 -10.21 -1.01
CA GLU A 5 -10.97 -9.52 0.01
C GLU A 5 -10.16 -8.32 0.53
N PHE A 6 -10.80 -7.17 0.66
CA PHE A 6 -10.19 -5.95 1.18
C PHE A 6 -10.84 -5.56 2.50
N THR A 7 -10.01 -5.15 3.46
CA THR A 7 -10.47 -4.52 4.70
C THR A 7 -10.02 -3.08 4.70
N ASN A 8 -10.95 -2.16 4.97
CA ASN A 8 -10.61 -0.76 5.15
C ASN A 8 -10.16 -0.52 6.59
N VAL A 9 -9.08 0.24 6.75
CA VAL A 9 -8.58 0.70 8.03
C VAL A 9 -8.46 2.22 8.02
N ASN A 10 -8.58 2.85 9.18
CA ASN A 10 -8.31 4.27 9.34
C ASN A 10 -6.82 4.54 9.62
N ALA A 11 -6.44 5.81 9.69
CA ALA A 11 -5.04 6.21 9.89
C ALA A 11 -4.46 5.76 11.24
N ASP A 12 -5.26 5.73 12.32
CA ASP A 12 -4.79 5.33 13.64
C ASP A 12 -4.59 3.81 13.72
N GLU A 13 -5.49 3.04 13.09
CA GLU A 13 -5.35 1.60 12.93
C GLU A 13 -4.12 1.25 12.09
N LEU A 14 -3.88 1.96 10.98
CA LEU A 14 -2.68 1.77 10.17
C LEU A 14 -1.40 2.08 10.96
N ARG A 15 -1.38 3.18 11.72
CA ARG A 15 -0.22 3.51 12.58
C ARG A 15 0.01 2.41 13.63
N ALA A 16 -1.04 1.96 14.30
CA ALA A 16 -0.94 0.89 15.30
C ALA A 16 -0.42 -0.41 14.68
N TYR A 17 -0.91 -0.76 13.49
CA TYR A 17 -0.42 -1.90 12.72
C TYR A 17 1.08 -1.74 12.40
N MET A 18 1.50 -0.61 11.84
CA MET A 18 2.91 -0.36 11.49
C MET A 18 3.85 -0.39 12.72
N HIS A 19 3.37 0.03 13.89
CA HIS A 19 4.15 -0.07 15.14
C HIS A 19 4.28 -1.50 15.66
N GLY A 20 3.33 -2.37 15.35
CA GLY A 20 3.29 -3.76 15.80
C GLY A 20 3.99 -4.77 14.89
N HIS A 21 4.42 -4.36 13.69
CA HIS A 21 4.98 -5.24 12.67
C HIS A 21 6.32 -4.72 12.14
N GLN A 22 7.18 -5.62 11.68
CA GLN A 22 8.41 -5.24 10.98
C GLN A 22 8.07 -4.78 9.55
N GLU A 23 8.84 -3.84 9.01
CA GLU A 23 8.64 -3.32 7.65
C GLU A 23 8.72 -4.40 6.56
N SER A 24 9.36 -5.55 6.82
CA SER A 24 9.39 -6.69 5.89
C SER A 24 8.05 -7.41 5.77
N GLU A 25 7.15 -7.25 6.74
CA GLU A 25 5.87 -7.98 6.85
C GLU A 25 4.74 -7.30 6.08
N TYR A 26 4.96 -6.07 5.57
CA TYR A 26 3.97 -5.35 4.77
C TYR A 26 4.61 -4.53 3.65
N LEU A 27 3.77 -4.08 2.71
CA LEU A 27 4.12 -3.12 1.68
C LEU A 27 3.08 -2.01 1.65
N LEU A 28 3.53 -0.78 1.86
CA LEU A 28 2.73 0.42 1.63
C LEU A 28 2.75 0.75 0.14
N VAL A 29 1.57 0.89 -0.46
CA VAL A 29 1.39 1.28 -1.86
C VAL A 29 0.60 2.58 -1.92
N ASP A 30 1.29 3.65 -2.31
CA ASP A 30 0.67 4.96 -2.52
C ASP A 30 0.04 4.98 -3.92
N VAL A 31 -1.28 5.11 -3.99
CA VAL A 31 -2.03 5.09 -5.27
C VAL A 31 -2.35 6.49 -5.81
N ARG A 32 -1.81 7.53 -5.18
CA ARG A 32 -2.02 8.94 -5.55
C ARG A 32 -1.19 9.33 -6.78
N GLN A 33 -1.27 10.60 -7.17
CA GLN A 33 -0.50 11.14 -8.28
C GLN A 33 0.96 11.40 -7.90
N HIS A 34 1.85 11.40 -8.91
CA HIS A 34 3.30 11.60 -8.71
C HIS A 34 3.63 12.89 -7.93
N ASN A 35 2.93 14.00 -8.22
CA ASN A 35 3.17 15.27 -7.54
C ASN A 35 2.77 15.24 -6.06
N GLU A 36 1.72 14.50 -5.70
CA GLU A 36 1.29 14.33 -4.30
C GLU A 36 2.29 13.48 -3.52
N TYR A 37 2.74 12.38 -4.13
CA TYR A 37 3.80 11.53 -3.56
C TYR A 37 5.09 12.34 -3.34
N GLN A 38 5.51 13.12 -4.33
CA GLN A 38 6.71 13.96 -4.23
C GLN A 38 6.57 15.07 -3.17
N ALA A 39 5.37 15.62 -2.99
CA ALA A 39 5.10 16.61 -1.95
C ALA A 39 5.15 16.00 -0.53
N GLY A 40 4.89 14.71 -0.39
CA GLY A 40 5.04 13.96 0.86
C GLY A 40 4.27 12.64 0.82
N HIS A 41 4.88 11.59 1.37
CA HIS A 41 4.33 10.25 1.45
C HIS A 41 4.83 9.55 2.71
N ILE A 42 4.21 8.42 3.07
CA ILE A 42 4.67 7.60 4.19
C ILE A 42 6.01 6.97 3.80
N ALA A 43 7.01 7.08 4.67
CA ALA A 43 8.34 6.51 4.42
C ALA A 43 8.26 5.01 4.11
N GLY A 44 9.04 4.56 3.12
CA GLY A 44 9.01 3.17 2.65
C GLY A 44 7.88 2.82 1.69
N ALA A 45 6.93 3.75 1.43
CA ALA A 45 5.88 3.50 0.46
C ALA A 45 6.42 3.40 -0.97
N ARG A 46 5.83 2.50 -1.75
CA ARG A 46 6.03 2.39 -3.19
C ARG A 46 4.90 3.15 -3.90
N LEU A 47 5.24 4.07 -4.78
CA LEU A 47 4.26 4.72 -5.66
C LEU A 47 3.79 3.73 -6.74
N LEU A 48 2.47 3.53 -6.84
CA LEU A 48 1.81 2.84 -7.94
C LEU A 48 0.46 3.53 -8.21
N PRO A 49 0.42 4.55 -9.10
CA PRO A 49 -0.77 5.36 -9.29
C PRO A 49 -1.99 4.53 -9.64
N LEU A 50 -3.18 4.93 -9.15
CA LEU A 50 -4.41 4.16 -9.31
C LEU A 50 -4.74 3.81 -10.77
N GLY A 51 -4.41 4.71 -11.71
CA GLY A 51 -4.60 4.47 -13.15
C GLY A 51 -3.71 3.38 -13.75
N GLU A 52 -2.61 3.04 -13.08
CA GLU A 52 -1.67 1.98 -13.48
C GLU A 52 -1.87 0.69 -12.68
N LEU A 53 -2.53 0.76 -11.52
CA LEU A 53 -2.62 -0.32 -10.54
C LEU A 53 -3.15 -1.63 -11.14
N SER A 54 -4.25 -1.56 -11.91
CA SER A 54 -4.88 -2.77 -12.47
C SER A 54 -3.97 -3.53 -13.45
N ALA A 55 -3.17 -2.81 -14.23
CA ALA A 55 -2.24 -3.39 -15.20
C ALA A 55 -0.97 -3.95 -14.54
N ARG A 56 -0.64 -3.46 -13.34
CA ARG A 56 0.62 -3.74 -12.64
C ARG A 56 0.43 -4.47 -11.32
N LEU A 57 -0.79 -4.92 -11.02
CA LEU A 57 -1.13 -5.61 -9.77
C LEU A 57 -0.26 -6.86 -9.55
N SER A 58 0.11 -7.56 -10.63
CA SER A 58 0.99 -8.73 -10.60
C SER A 58 2.44 -8.43 -10.20
N GLU A 59 2.84 -7.15 -10.15
CA GLU A 59 4.17 -6.74 -9.64
C GLU A 59 4.22 -6.67 -8.10
N LEU A 60 3.07 -6.79 -7.42
CA LEU A 60 3.01 -6.73 -5.98
C LEU A 60 3.29 -8.11 -5.37
N PRO A 61 4.06 -8.15 -4.26
CA PRO A 61 4.36 -9.39 -3.57
C PRO A 61 3.09 -9.97 -2.92
N MET A 62 2.89 -11.28 -3.03
CA MET A 62 1.75 -11.99 -2.43
C MET A 62 2.12 -12.67 -1.10
N ASP A 63 3.34 -12.45 -0.60
CA ASP A 63 3.91 -13.08 0.61
C ASP A 63 3.79 -12.22 1.87
N ARG A 64 3.19 -11.04 1.76
CA ARG A 64 3.08 -10.03 2.81
C ARG A 64 1.82 -9.20 2.64
N ASP A 65 1.44 -8.46 3.67
CA ASP A 65 0.26 -7.60 3.59
C ASP A 65 0.51 -6.43 2.63
N ILE A 66 -0.47 -6.14 1.78
CA ILE A 66 -0.42 -4.97 0.88
C ILE A 66 -1.44 -3.95 1.39
N ILE A 67 -0.96 -2.74 1.66
CA ILE A 67 -1.77 -1.66 2.20
C ILE A 67 -1.76 -0.52 1.18
N PHE A 68 -2.92 -0.23 0.61
CA PHE A 68 -3.12 0.87 -0.32
C PHE A 68 -3.57 2.12 0.44
N TYR A 69 -3.03 3.30 0.06
CA TYR A 69 -3.47 4.59 0.60
C TYR A 69 -3.36 5.72 -0.43
#